data_AF-A0A2K8N0H8-F1
#
_entry.id   AF-A0A2K8N0H8-F1
#
_cell.length_a   1.000
_cell.length_b   1.000
_cell.length_c   1.000
_cell.angle_alpha   90.00
_cell.angle_beta   90.00
_cell.angle_gamma   90.00
#
_symmetry.space_group_name_H-M   'P 1'
#
loop_
_entity.id
_entity.type
_entity.pdbx_description
1 polymer ?
#
loop_
_entity_poly.entity_id
_entity_poly.type
_entity_poly.pdbx_seq_one_letter_code
_entity_poly.pdbx_strand_id
1 'polypeptide(L)'
;MKYYFIVAGLLFAALTLHLAWLDHGPQLGVGGYLATFIFGTLFTGGGMSLGELFRRFTRPDWIVTGSAAATFKAKLFWMMGPQAIGGFIGFMAFQSFMSNILGYAV
;
A
#
# COMPACT_ATOMS: atom_id res chain seq x y z
N MET A 1 10.65 -1.62 7.75
CA MET A 1 11.40 -1.37 6.50
C MET A 1 11.53 -2.65 5.65
N LYS A 2 12.20 -3.72 6.11
CA LYS A 2 12.63 -4.85 5.24
C LYS A 2 11.55 -5.60 4.45
N TYR A 3 10.31 -5.71 4.95
CA TYR A 3 9.28 -6.54 4.29
C TYR A 3 8.18 -5.77 3.56
N TYR A 4 8.08 -4.43 3.71
CA TYR A 4 6.96 -3.69 3.13
C TYR A 4 7.02 -3.60 1.60
N PHE A 5 8.21 -3.47 1.03
CA PHE A 5 8.40 -3.52 -0.41
C PHE A 5 8.18 -4.92 -0.98
N ILE A 6 8.43 -5.97 -0.20
CA ILE A 6 8.12 -7.35 -0.60
C ILE A 6 6.60 -7.56 -0.60
N VAL A 7 5.91 -7.12 0.45
CA VAL A 7 4.44 -7.19 0.52
C VAL A 7 3.80 -6.37 -0.60
N ALA A 8 4.23 -5.12 -0.79
CA ALA A 8 3.74 -4.29 -1.90
C ALA A 8 4.06 -4.94 -3.26
N GLY A 9 5.26 -5.49 -3.43
CA GLY A 9 5.65 -6.21 -4.64
C GLY A 9 4.77 -7.42 -4.92
N LEU A 10 4.46 -8.24 -3.92
CA LEU A 10 3.55 -9.38 -4.08
C LEU A 10 2.13 -8.95 -4.42
N LEU A 11 1.63 -7.89 -3.78
CA LEU A 11 0.30 -7.34 -4.07
C LEU A 11 0.22 -6.81 -5.50
N PHE A 12 1.23 -6.07 -5.97
CA PHE A 12 1.25 -5.54 -7.33
C PHE A 12 1.59 -6.60 -8.37
N ALA A 13 2.34 -7.65 -8.02
CA ALA A 13 2.51 -8.81 -8.89
C ALA A 13 1.16 -9.51 -9.11
N ALA A 14 0.40 -9.76 -8.04
CA ALA A 14 -0.94 -10.34 -8.13
C ALA A 14 -1.90 -9.44 -8.91
N LEU A 15 -1.88 -8.13 -8.67
CA LEU A 15 -2.69 -7.16 -9.40
C LEU A 15 -2.33 -7.13 -10.89
N THR A 16 -1.05 -7.12 -11.23
CA THR A 16 -0.59 -7.09 -12.63
C THR A 16 -0.97 -8.37 -13.35
N LEU A 17 -0.83 -9.54 -12.70
CA LEU A 17 -1.30 -10.82 -13.25
C LEU A 17 -2.82 -10.83 -13.44
N HIS A 18 -3.57 -10.29 -12.48
CA HIS A 18 -5.02 -10.18 -12.56
C HIS A 18 -5.47 -9.29 -13.73
N LEU A 19 -4.84 -8.13 -13.90
CA LEU A 19 -5.09 -7.19 -15.01
C LEU A 19 -4.65 -7.75 -16.37
N ALA A 20 -3.65 -8.64 -16.39
CA ALA A 20 -3.21 -9.32 -17.61
C ALA A 20 -4.14 -10.47 -18.01
N TRP A 21 -4.86 -11.08 -17.05
CA TRP A 21 -5.73 -12.24 -17.30
C TRP A 21 -7.19 -11.89 -17.56
N LEU A 22 -7.64 -10.70 -17.15
CA LEU A 22 -9.00 -10.22 -17.40
C LEU A 22 -9.06 -9.43 -18.72
N ASP A 23 -9.72 -10.00 -19.72
CA ASP A 23 -10.05 -9.37 -21.01
C ASP A 23 -10.94 -8.10 -20.89
N HIS A 24 -11.32 -7.71 -19.67
CA HIS A 24 -12.17 -6.55 -19.37
C HIS A 24 -11.39 -5.31 -18.91
N GLY A 25 -10.06 -5.39 -18.79
CA GLY A 25 -9.21 -4.25 -18.43
C GLY A 25 -8.82 -3.41 -19.65
N PRO A 26 -8.52 -2.10 -19.46
CA PRO A 26 -7.82 -1.32 -20.49
C PRO A 26 -6.55 -2.07 -20.89
N GLN A 27 -6.36 -2.32 -22.19
CA GLN A 27 -5.15 -2.99 -22.69
C GLN A 27 -3.96 -2.03 -22.55
N LEU A 28 -3.34 -2.07 -21.37
CA LEU A 28 -2.21 -1.24 -20.95
C LEU A 28 -0.92 -1.52 -21.76
N GLY A 29 -0.90 -2.61 -22.52
CA GLY A 29 0.29 -3.12 -23.19
C GLY A 29 1.37 -3.58 -22.18
N VAL A 30 2.42 -4.24 -22.68
CA VAL A 30 3.53 -4.73 -21.84
C VAL A 30 4.16 -3.61 -21.00
N GLY A 31 4.25 -2.40 -21.57
CA GLY A 31 4.77 -1.21 -20.90
C GLY A 31 3.92 -0.76 -19.70
N GLY A 32 2.59 -0.75 -19.83
CA GLY A 32 1.71 -0.36 -18.74
C GLY A 32 1.62 -1.40 -17.63
N TYR A 33 1.74 -2.70 -17.94
CA TYR A 33 1.86 -3.76 -16.93
C TYR A 33 3.17 -3.66 -16.13
N LEU A 34 4.29 -3.41 -16.81
CA LEU A 34 5.58 -3.17 -16.15
C LEU A 34 5.55 -1.91 -15.28
N ALA A 35 4.96 -0.83 -15.79
CA ALA A 35 4.80 0.40 -15.02
C ALA A 35 3.90 0.19 -13.79
N THR A 36 2.81 -0.56 -13.91
CA THR A 36 1.91 -0.94 -12.81
C THR A 36 2.67 -1.67 -11.71
N PHE A 37 3.46 -2.68 -12.08
CA PHE A 37 4.26 -3.44 -11.12
C PHE A 37 5.32 -2.58 -10.43
N ILE A 38 6.13 -1.83 -11.20
CA ILE A 38 7.26 -1.06 -10.69
C ILE A 38 6.77 0.12 -9.84
N PHE A 39 5.95 1.01 -10.42
CA PHE A 39 5.50 2.20 -9.72
C PHE A 39 4.52 1.87 -8.61
N GLY A 40 3.63 0.90 -8.82
CA GLY A 40 2.74 0.42 -7.77
C GLY A 40 3.47 -0.06 -6.52
N THR A 41 4.53 -0.86 -6.72
CA THR A 41 5.40 -1.32 -5.63
C THR A 41 6.14 -0.17 -4.96
N LEU A 42 6.66 0.79 -5.73
CA LEU A 42 7.41 1.93 -5.20
C LEU A 42 6.53 2.88 -4.37
N PHE A 43 5.39 3.32 -4.91
CA PHE A 43 4.50 4.26 -4.23
C PHE A 43 3.81 3.61 -3.02
N THR A 44 3.32 2.38 -3.15
CA THR A 44 2.63 1.68 -2.06
C THR A 44 3.61 1.20 -1.00
N GLY A 45 4.76 0.65 -1.39
CA GLY A 45 5.84 0.26 -0.48
C GLY A 45 6.47 1.45 0.25
N GLY A 46 6.64 2.57 -0.47
CA GLY A 46 7.05 3.87 0.09
C GLY A 46 6.03 4.39 1.09
N GLY A 47 4.74 4.39 0.73
CA GLY A 47 3.63 4.78 1.60
C GLY A 47 3.56 3.94 2.88
N MET A 48 3.67 2.61 2.79
CA MET A 48 3.72 1.72 3.96
C MET A 48 4.94 2.00 4.85
N SER A 49 6.09 2.31 4.23
CA SER A 49 7.32 2.66 4.96
C SER A 49 7.20 3.99 5.70
N LEU A 50 6.54 4.99 5.09
CA LEU A 50 6.19 6.25 5.76
C LEU A 50 5.19 6.04 6.90
N GLY A 51 4.20 5.17 6.70
CA GLY A 51 3.26 4.78 7.75
C GLY A 51 3.96 4.13 8.95
N GLU A 52 4.98 3.30 8.72
CA GLU A 52 5.82 2.74 9.78
C GLU A 52 6.66 3.81 10.48
N LEU A 53 7.21 4.78 9.74
CA LEU A 53 7.95 5.89 10.34
C LEU A 53 7.03 6.73 11.24
N PHE A 54 5.83 7.03 10.77
CA PHE A 54 4.80 7.72 11.54
C PHE A 54 4.41 6.94 12.78
N ARG A 55 4.24 5.61 12.67
CA ARG A 55 3.98 4.75 13.82
C ARG A 55 5.09 4.83 14.86
N ARG A 56 6.36 4.76 14.44
CA ARG A 56 7.49 4.87 15.37
C ARG A 56 7.54 6.22 16.07
N PHE A 57 7.09 7.27 15.39
CA PHE A 57 7.03 8.62 15.94
C PHE A 57 5.87 8.84 16.91
N THR A 58 4.69 8.26 16.63
CA THR A 58 3.44 8.56 17.35
C THR A 58 2.96 7.47 18.29
N ARG A 59 3.52 6.26 18.22
CA ARG A 59 3.06 5.15 19.05
C ARG A 59 3.34 5.46 20.53
N PRO A 60 2.31 5.45 21.39
CA PRO A 60 2.50 5.68 22.82
C PRO A 60 3.22 4.49 23.47
N ASP A 61 4.09 4.79 24.45
CA ASP A 61 4.81 3.77 25.22
C ASP A 61 3.89 2.96 26.14
N TRP A 62 2.82 3.59 26.64
CA TRP A 62 1.81 2.94 27.48
C TRP A 62 0.41 3.15 26.91
N ILE A 63 -0.29 2.04 26.69
CA ILE A 63 -1.70 2.02 26.28
C ILE A 63 -2.54 1.61 27.50
N VAL A 64 -3.22 2.59 28.10
CA VAL A 64 -4.18 2.38 29.20
C VAL A 64 -5.59 2.50 28.63
N THR A 65 -6.43 1.50 28.89
CA THR A 65 -7.81 1.46 28.38
C THR A 65 -8.74 0.89 29.43
N GLY A 66 -10.00 1.35 29.47
CA GLY A 66 -10.99 0.90 30.47
C GLY A 66 -11.53 -0.53 30.31
N SER A 67 -11.22 -1.23 29.21
CA SER A 67 -11.66 -2.62 29.00
C SER A 67 -10.67 -3.43 28.15
N ALA A 68 -10.70 -4.75 28.28
CA ALA A 68 -9.84 -5.67 27.51
C ALA A 68 -10.08 -5.54 25.99
N ALA A 69 -11.34 -5.35 25.57
CA ALA A 69 -11.69 -5.13 24.16
C ALA A 69 -11.08 -3.83 23.62
N ALA A 70 -11.07 -2.76 24.41
CA ALA A 70 -10.44 -1.49 24.04
C ALA A 70 -8.91 -1.63 23.93
N THR A 71 -8.27 -2.39 24.84
CA THR A 71 -6.84 -2.69 24.74
C THR A 71 -6.51 -3.46 23.46
N PHE A 72 -7.33 -4.46 23.13
CA PHE A 72 -7.15 -5.26 21.93
C PHE A 72 -7.25 -4.41 20.66
N LYS A 73 -8.29 -3.57 20.55
CA LYS A 73 -8.45 -2.65 19.42
C LYS A 73 -7.27 -1.69 19.28
N ALA A 74 -6.82 -1.10 20.39
CA ALA A 74 -5.68 -0.19 20.39
C ALA A 74 -4.39 -0.89 19.94
N LYS A 75 -4.13 -2.11 20.43
CA LYS A 75 -2.99 -2.91 20.00
C LYS A 75 -3.07 -3.25 18.51
N LEU A 76 -4.24 -3.62 18.00
CA LEU A 76 -4.43 -3.93 16.58
C LEU A 76 -4.22 -2.70 15.69
N PHE A 77 -4.77 -1.55 16.10
CA PHE A 77 -4.56 -0.28 15.40
C PHE A 77 -3.08 0.09 15.33
N TRP A 78 -2.36 0.02 16.45
CA TRP A 78 -0.92 0.31 16.45
C TRP A 78 -0.06 -0.81 15.85
N MET A 79 -0.63 -1.96 15.51
CA MET A 79 0.08 -3.02 14.81
C MET A 79 0.08 -2.79 13.29
N MET A 80 -1.05 -2.37 12.72
CA MET A 80 -1.24 -2.31 11.26
C MET A 80 -1.82 -0.99 10.73
N GLY A 81 -2.42 -0.16 11.58
CA GLY A 81 -3.20 1.01 11.18
C GLY A 81 -2.38 2.04 10.39
N PRO A 82 -1.31 2.61 10.95
CA PRO A 82 -0.49 3.59 10.24
C PRO A 82 0.10 3.08 8.93
N GLN A 83 0.54 1.82 8.88
CA GLN A 83 1.10 1.23 7.66
C GLN A 83 0.04 0.99 6.60
N ALA A 84 -1.17 0.58 6.99
CA ALA A 84 -2.30 0.41 6.08
C ALA A 84 -2.74 1.75 5.49
N ILE A 85 -2.84 2.80 6.32
CA ILE A 85 -3.16 4.17 5.85
C ILE A 85 -2.06 4.67 4.90
N GLY A 86 -0.79 4.49 5.28
CA GLY A 86 0.34 4.86 4.43
C GLY A 86 0.33 4.12 3.09
N GLY A 87 0.06 2.81 3.09
CA GLY A 87 -0.09 2.02 1.87
C GLY A 87 -1.26 2.49 1.00
N PHE A 88 -2.40 2.83 1.61
CA PHE A 88 -3.55 3.36 0.88
C PHE A 88 -3.25 4.70 0.21
N ILE A 89 -2.60 5.63 0.92
CA ILE A 89 -2.17 6.92 0.35
C ILE A 89 -1.17 6.67 -0.79
N GLY A 90 -0.24 5.73 -0.61
CA GLY A 90 0.69 5.29 -1.66
C GLY A 90 -0.04 4.75 -2.89
N PHE A 91 -1.09 3.96 -2.70
CA PHE A 91 -1.92 3.45 -3.79
C PHE A 91 -2.64 4.58 -4.55
N MET A 92 -3.20 5.58 -3.85
CA MET A 92 -3.81 6.75 -4.50
C MET A 92 -2.78 7.56 -5.29
N ALA A 93 -1.56 7.72 -4.76
CA ALA A 93 -0.48 8.40 -5.46
C ALA A 93 -0.06 7.62 -6.72
N PHE A 94 0.03 6.29 -6.63
CA PHE A 94 0.24 5.41 -7.78
C PHE A 94 -0.83 5.61 -8.86
N GLN A 95 -2.11 5.56 -8.47
CA GLN A 95 -3.24 5.75 -9.37
C GLN A 95 -3.17 7.09 -10.11
N SER A 96 -2.92 8.17 -9.35
CA SER A 96 -2.74 9.51 -9.92
C SER A 96 -1.52 9.61 -10.85
N PHE A 97 -0.41 8.95 -10.51
CA PHE A 97 0.80 8.92 -11.34
C PHE A 97 0.55 8.17 -12.66
N MET A 98 -0.10 7.01 -12.60
CA MET A 98 -0.44 6.23 -13.80
C MET A 98 -1.35 7.01 -14.74
N SER A 99 -2.42 7.63 -14.22
CA SER A 99 -3.39 8.33 -15.04
C SER A 99 -2.88 9.66 -15.60
N ASN A 100 -2.23 10.49 -14.76
CA ASN A 100 -1.89 11.87 -15.13
C ASN A 100 -0.52 12.02 -15.77
N ILE A 101 0.42 11.11 -15.50
CA ILE A 101 1.80 11.21 -16.02
C ILE A 101 2.04 10.18 -17.12
N LEU A 102 1.64 8.93 -16.90
CA LEU A 102 1.89 7.86 -17.87
C LEU A 102 0.73 7.64 -18.86
N GLY A 103 -0.44 8.25 -18.62
CA GLY A 103 -1.61 8.14 -19.49
C GLY A 103 -2.29 6.76 -19.46
N TYR A 104 -1.97 5.95 -18.45
CA TYR A 104 -2.53 4.62 -18.25
C TYR A 104 -3.70 4.69 -17.28
N ALA A 105 -4.89 4.30 -17.73
CA ALA A 105 -6.02 4.05 -16.83
C ALA A 105 -5.85 2.66 -16.22
N VAL A 106 -5.55 2.57 -14.92
CA VAL A 106 -5.27 1.29 -14.21
C VAL A 106 -6.27 1.06 -13.10
#